data_AF-A0A940PNU1-F1
#
_entry.id   AF-A0A940PNU1-F1
#
_cell.length_a   1.000
_cell.length_b   1.000
_cell.length_c   1.000
_cell.angle_alpha   90.00
_cell.angle_beta   90.00
_cell.angle_gamma   90.00
#
_symmetry.space_group_name_H-M   'P 1'
#
loop_
_entity.id
_entity.type
_entity.pdbx_description
1 polymer ?
#
loop_
_entity_poly.entity_id
_entity_poly.type
_entity_poly.pdbx_seq_one_letter_code
_entity_poly.pdbx_strand_id
1 'polypeptide(L)'
;MSADWPGTIDTEALSEGFVEQTNLLADAAKAGNWAEVFSLLDSHDALTPNQWRVSGTSWFTPLHQAAWLGASAEIAEQLIRRGAWRALRDARGDRPIDIARKRDHHHLEDVLNVREPSPRELQKFAAWDHHLAALVAERTDRLAPVKIRPLPTELVAIEQLTELWFRYPGMYGGFGVSIHKNRLFVESWSRVVDGSGQAHVITEGGFV
;
A
#
# COMPACT_ATOMS: atom_id res chain seq x y z
N MET A 1 -4.15 8.09 10.96
CA MET A 1 -4.08 8.93 9.74
C MET A 1 -4.76 8.13 8.64
N SER A 2 -5.55 8.79 7.77
CA SER A 2 -6.10 8.14 6.57
C SER A 2 -5.03 8.15 5.47
N ALA A 3 -4.98 7.11 4.64
CA ALA A 3 -4.00 6.99 3.57
C ALA A 3 -4.62 6.35 2.32
N ASP A 4 -4.02 6.56 1.15
CA ASP A 4 -4.42 5.90 -0.10
C ASP A 4 -3.58 4.63 -0.34
N TRP A 5 -4.23 3.55 -0.78
CA TRP A 5 -3.59 2.34 -1.26
C TRP A 5 -3.28 2.47 -2.77
N PRO A 6 -2.00 2.47 -3.20
CA PRO A 6 -1.63 2.57 -4.62
C PRO A 6 -1.79 1.21 -5.34
N GLY A 7 -2.98 0.61 -5.23
CA GLY A 7 -3.25 -0.76 -5.65
C GLY A 7 -3.42 -0.99 -7.16
N THR A 8 -3.63 0.04 -7.97
CA THR A 8 -3.78 -0.13 -9.42
C THR A 8 -2.41 -0.38 -10.05
N ILE A 9 -2.23 -1.56 -10.66
CA ILE A 9 -1.02 -1.96 -11.37
C ILE A 9 -1.23 -2.05 -12.90
N ASP A 10 -2.41 -1.65 -13.34
CA ASP A 10 -2.77 -1.60 -14.75
C ASP A 10 -2.37 -0.25 -15.35
N THR A 11 -1.32 -0.22 -16.17
CA THR A 11 -0.87 1.02 -16.81
C THR A 11 -1.89 1.57 -17.80
N GLU A 12 -2.75 0.73 -18.37
CA GLU A 12 -3.80 1.16 -19.32
C GLU A 12 -4.96 1.87 -18.60
N ALA A 13 -5.13 1.61 -17.30
CA ALA A 13 -6.14 2.24 -16.46
C ALA A 13 -5.65 3.53 -15.76
N LEU A 14 -4.40 3.93 -15.98
CA LEU A 14 -3.75 5.09 -15.34
C LEU A 14 -3.36 6.15 -16.37
N SER A 15 -3.21 7.40 -15.94
CA SER A 15 -2.73 8.45 -16.83
C SER A 15 -1.24 8.28 -17.13
N GLU A 16 -0.83 8.58 -18.37
CA GLU A 16 0.57 8.48 -18.80
C GLU A 16 1.51 9.30 -17.90
N GLY A 17 1.12 10.54 -17.57
CA GLY A 17 1.92 11.41 -16.70
C GLY A 17 2.10 10.85 -15.29
N PHE A 18 1.09 10.19 -14.71
CA PHE A 18 1.24 9.53 -13.42
C PHE A 18 2.20 8.34 -13.53
N VAL A 19 2.05 7.52 -14.56
CA VAL A 19 2.96 6.38 -14.80
C VAL A 19 4.41 6.85 -14.93
N GLU A 20 4.66 7.92 -15.68
CA GLU A 20 5.97 8.56 -15.82
C GLU A 20 6.54 9.02 -14.47
N GLN A 21 5.75 9.72 -13.66
CA GLN A 21 6.14 10.16 -12.33
C GLN A 21 6.49 8.99 -11.39
N THR A 22 5.71 7.90 -11.41
CA THR A 22 6.04 6.70 -10.61
C THR A 22 7.34 6.04 -11.06
N ASN A 23 7.64 6.08 -12.37
CA ASN A 23 8.87 5.56 -12.93
C ASN A 23 10.07 6.41 -12.48
N LEU A 24 9.96 7.74 -12.56
CA LEU A 24 10.98 8.67 -12.09
C LEU A 24 11.29 8.47 -10.60
N LEU A 25 10.25 8.37 -9.76
CA LEU A 25 10.42 8.10 -8.32
C LEU A 25 11.15 6.77 -8.07
N ALA A 26 10.75 5.72 -8.79
CA ALA A 26 11.38 4.41 -8.66
C ALA A 26 12.84 4.41 -9.14
N ASP A 27 13.17 5.12 -10.22
CA ASP A 27 14.55 5.26 -10.72
C ASP A 27 15.43 6.06 -9.76
N ALA A 28 14.94 7.20 -9.26
CA ALA A 28 15.64 8.00 -8.26
C ALA A 28 15.93 7.20 -6.98
N ALA A 29 14.93 6.46 -6.47
CA ALA A 29 15.10 5.63 -5.28
C ALA A 29 16.07 4.46 -5.53
N LYS A 30 16.01 3.80 -6.70
CA LYS A 30 16.94 2.72 -7.07
C LYS A 30 18.38 3.22 -7.22
N ALA A 31 18.57 4.45 -7.68
CA ALA A 31 19.87 5.09 -7.79
C ALA A 31 20.40 5.65 -6.46
N GLY A 32 19.58 5.66 -5.39
CA GLY A 32 19.93 6.29 -4.12
C GLY A 32 19.98 7.82 -4.19
N ASN A 33 19.35 8.45 -5.20
CA ASN A 33 19.26 9.90 -5.32
C ASN A 33 18.14 10.43 -4.42
N TRP A 34 18.37 10.45 -3.12
CA TRP A 34 17.35 10.79 -2.13
C TRP A 34 16.87 12.24 -2.21
N ALA A 35 17.72 13.17 -2.64
CA ALA A 35 17.32 14.56 -2.87
C ALA A 35 16.21 14.64 -3.93
N GLU A 36 16.35 13.90 -5.03
CA GLU A 36 15.32 13.81 -6.07
C GLU A 36 14.08 13.06 -5.58
N VAL A 37 14.25 11.96 -4.83
CA VAL A 37 13.11 11.25 -4.22
C VAL A 37 12.26 12.19 -3.37
N PHE A 38 12.89 12.99 -2.50
CA PHE A 38 12.16 13.93 -1.65
C PHE A 38 11.56 15.08 -2.46
N SER A 39 12.29 15.62 -3.44
CA SER A 39 11.75 16.63 -4.36
C SER A 39 10.48 16.14 -5.07
N LEU A 40 10.49 14.93 -5.62
CA LEU A 40 9.34 14.34 -6.29
C LEU A 40 8.16 14.13 -5.35
N LEU A 41 8.40 13.61 -4.14
CA LEU A 41 7.35 13.38 -3.13
C LEU A 41 6.75 14.69 -2.59
N ASP A 42 7.56 15.76 -2.49
CA ASP A 42 7.11 17.04 -1.94
C ASP A 42 6.44 17.94 -2.99
N SER A 43 6.67 17.69 -4.28
CA SER A 43 6.14 18.50 -5.40
C SER A 43 4.92 17.91 -6.10
N HIS A 44 4.61 16.63 -5.86
CA HIS A 44 3.53 15.92 -6.54
C HIS A 44 2.57 15.28 -5.54
N ASP A 45 1.44 15.95 -5.28
CA ASP A 45 0.40 15.49 -4.33
C ASP A 45 -0.14 14.08 -4.64
N ALA A 46 -0.04 13.62 -5.90
CA ALA A 46 -0.48 12.29 -6.31
C ALA A 46 0.54 11.18 -5.96
N LEU A 47 1.81 11.51 -5.76
CA LEU A 47 2.83 10.54 -5.37
C LEU A 47 2.82 10.35 -3.86
N THR A 48 3.08 9.11 -3.45
CA THR A 48 3.23 8.76 -2.04
C THR A 48 4.56 8.02 -1.84
N PRO A 49 5.15 8.04 -0.64
CA PRO A 49 6.35 7.24 -0.37
C PRO A 49 6.08 5.72 -0.36
N ASN A 50 4.81 5.31 -0.52
CA ASN A 50 4.38 3.92 -0.63
C ASN A 50 4.15 3.49 -2.09
N GLN A 51 4.42 4.37 -3.05
CA GLN A 51 4.34 4.07 -4.48
C GLN A 51 5.48 3.15 -4.90
N TRP A 52 5.15 2.07 -5.62
CA TRP A 52 6.10 1.26 -6.37
C TRP A 52 5.99 1.55 -7.87
N ARG A 53 6.96 1.07 -8.66
CA ARG A 53 6.87 1.10 -10.12
C ARG A 53 5.66 0.28 -10.57
N VAL A 54 4.66 0.93 -11.18
CA VAL A 54 3.40 0.30 -11.61
C VAL A 54 3.66 -0.91 -12.53
N SER A 55 4.56 -0.75 -13.51
CA SER A 55 4.96 -1.81 -14.44
C SER A 55 6.00 -2.78 -13.88
N GLY A 56 6.46 -2.58 -12.64
CA GLY A 56 7.49 -3.38 -12.00
C GLY A 56 6.94 -4.58 -11.26
N THR A 57 7.75 -5.64 -11.16
CA THR A 57 7.35 -6.90 -10.49
C THR A 57 7.80 -7.00 -9.04
N SER A 58 8.69 -6.13 -8.57
CA SER A 58 9.25 -6.22 -7.21
C SER A 58 8.38 -5.59 -6.13
N TRP A 59 7.50 -4.66 -6.50
CA TRP A 59 6.78 -3.79 -5.56
C TRP A 59 7.68 -3.00 -4.58
N PHE A 60 8.92 -2.74 -4.97
CA PHE A 60 9.81 -1.90 -4.17
C PHE A 60 9.31 -0.46 -4.13
N THR A 61 9.17 0.05 -2.91
CA THR A 61 8.95 1.47 -2.62
C THR A 61 10.27 2.14 -2.27
N PRO A 62 10.32 3.48 -2.15
CA PRO A 62 11.48 4.20 -1.64
C PRO A 62 12.05 3.63 -0.33
N LEU A 63 11.21 3.19 0.63
CA LEU A 63 11.71 2.64 1.90
C LEU A 63 12.34 1.25 1.74
N HIS A 64 11.81 0.41 0.84
CA HIS A 64 12.48 -0.85 0.47
C HIS A 64 13.84 -0.58 -0.18
N GLN A 65 13.94 0.43 -1.05
CA GLN A 65 15.21 0.81 -1.67
C GLN A 65 16.21 1.35 -0.64
N ALA A 66 15.77 2.13 0.35
CA ALA A 66 16.63 2.63 1.42
C ALA A 66 17.24 1.48 2.22
N ALA A 67 16.42 0.49 2.59
CA ALA A 67 16.89 -0.75 3.21
C ALA A 67 17.84 -1.55 2.31
N TRP A 68 17.51 -1.67 1.02
CA TRP A 68 18.34 -2.39 0.05
C TRP A 68 19.71 -1.74 -0.15
N LEU A 69 19.77 -0.42 -0.25
CA LEU A 69 21.01 0.32 -0.50
C LEU A 69 21.82 0.58 0.78
N GLY A 70 21.24 0.36 1.96
CA GLY A 70 21.90 0.66 3.23
C GLY A 70 22.01 2.16 3.44
N ALA A 71 20.96 2.92 3.07
CA ALA A 71 20.90 4.35 3.28
C ALA A 71 21.12 4.72 4.76
N SER A 72 21.38 6.00 5.04
CA SER A 72 21.49 6.45 6.43
C SER A 72 20.14 6.35 7.15
N ALA A 73 20.17 6.22 8.47
CA ALA A 73 18.96 6.21 9.29
C ALA A 73 18.12 7.49 9.06
N GLU A 74 18.77 8.65 8.90
CA GLU A 74 18.11 9.92 8.58
C GLU A 74 17.27 9.86 7.29
N ILE A 75 17.75 9.18 6.24
CA ILE A 75 16.97 9.01 5.01
C ILE A 75 15.72 8.16 5.26
N ALA A 76 15.88 7.04 5.98
CA ALA A 76 14.75 6.19 6.33
C ALA A 76 13.74 6.95 7.19
N GLU A 77 14.19 7.71 8.19
CA GLU A 77 13.34 8.57 9.00
C GLU A 77 12.61 9.62 8.17
N GLN A 78 13.27 10.26 7.21
CA GLN A 78 12.65 11.24 6.32
C GLN A 78 11.55 10.65 5.44
N LEU A 79 11.73 9.42 4.95
CA LEU A 79 10.69 8.69 4.24
C LEU A 79 9.51 8.36 5.16
N ILE A 80 9.79 7.88 6.38
CA ILE A 80 8.76 7.54 7.37
C ILE A 80 7.97 8.78 7.81
N ARG A 81 8.64 9.92 8.04
CA ARG A 81 7.99 11.20 8.35
C ARG A 81 7.03 11.66 7.25
N ARG A 82 7.28 11.26 6.00
CA ARG A 82 6.39 11.48 4.84
C ARG A 82 5.28 10.42 4.70
N GLY A 83 5.21 9.45 5.61
CA GLY A 83 4.19 8.41 5.62
C GLY A 83 4.59 7.08 4.99
N ALA A 84 5.89 6.82 4.79
CA ALA A 84 6.34 5.50 4.34
C ALA A 84 6.03 4.42 5.37
N TRP A 85 5.45 3.31 4.91
CA TRP A 85 5.06 2.19 5.77
C TRP A 85 6.22 1.23 6.00
N ARG A 86 6.50 0.94 7.28
CA ARG A 86 7.51 -0.02 7.73
C ARG A 86 7.06 -1.47 7.57
N ALA A 87 5.76 -1.72 7.56
CA ALA A 87 5.13 -3.04 7.45
C ALA A 87 4.73 -3.42 6.02
N LEU A 88 4.86 -2.50 5.06
CA LEU A 88 4.57 -2.81 3.66
C LEU A 88 5.53 -3.87 3.16
N ARG A 89 4.98 -4.95 2.61
CA ARG A 89 5.75 -6.05 2.03
C ARG A 89 6.02 -5.78 0.55
N ASP A 90 7.16 -6.24 0.06
CA ASP A 90 7.47 -6.32 -1.37
C ASP A 90 6.78 -7.55 -2.02
N ALA A 91 7.10 -7.84 -3.29
CA ALA A 91 6.56 -9.00 -4.00
C ALA A 91 7.07 -10.37 -3.49
N ARG A 92 8.13 -10.38 -2.66
CA ARG A 92 8.68 -11.59 -2.02
C ARG A 92 8.12 -11.77 -0.61
N GLY A 93 7.32 -10.82 -0.12
CA GLY A 93 6.77 -10.82 1.23
C GLY A 93 7.67 -10.15 2.26
N ASP A 94 8.79 -9.54 1.86
CA ASP A 94 9.76 -8.90 2.74
C ASP A 94 9.36 -7.46 3.06
N ARG A 95 9.42 -7.09 4.34
CA ARG A 95 9.34 -5.68 4.77
C ARG A 95 10.70 -5.00 4.60
N PRO A 96 10.78 -3.66 4.63
CA PRO A 96 12.06 -2.94 4.61
C PRO A 96 13.06 -3.45 5.66
N ILE A 97 12.64 -3.74 6.90
CA ILE A 97 13.54 -4.28 7.94
C ILE A 97 14.08 -5.67 7.58
N ASP A 98 13.27 -6.51 6.94
CA ASP A 98 13.68 -7.86 6.54
C ASP A 98 14.75 -7.77 5.43
N ILE A 99 14.60 -6.82 4.50
CA ILE A 99 15.60 -6.52 3.46
C ILE A 99 16.90 -6.00 4.10
N ALA A 100 16.82 -5.07 5.05
CA ALA A 100 17.99 -4.50 5.71
C ALA A 100 18.80 -5.60 6.42
N ARG A 101 18.11 -6.49 7.16
CA ARG A 101 18.72 -7.65 7.83
C ARG A 101 19.40 -8.61 6.86
N LYS A 102 18.73 -8.98 5.76
CA LYS A 102 19.30 -9.88 4.73
C LYS A 102 20.55 -9.31 4.04
N ARG A 103 20.80 -8.02 4.19
CA ARG A 103 21.93 -7.30 3.59
C ARG A 103 22.92 -6.78 4.62
N ASP A 104 22.79 -7.22 5.87
CA ASP A 104 23.65 -6.84 7.00
C ASP A 104 23.68 -5.32 7.29
N HIS A 105 22.61 -4.60 6.92
CA HIS A 105 22.44 -3.15 7.18
C HIS A 105 21.80 -2.92 8.57
N HIS A 106 22.44 -3.45 9.61
CA HIS A 106 21.90 -3.46 10.98
C HIS A 106 21.65 -2.06 11.57
N HIS A 107 22.35 -1.04 11.10
CA HIS A 107 22.16 0.35 11.54
C HIS A 107 20.77 0.92 11.19
N LEU A 108 20.01 0.25 10.30
CA LEU A 108 18.65 0.62 9.95
C LEU A 108 17.58 -0.08 10.79
N GLU A 109 17.93 -1.07 11.61
CA GLU A 109 16.93 -1.88 12.31
C GLU A 109 16.07 -1.05 13.26
N ASP A 110 16.67 -0.13 14.01
CA ASP A 110 15.94 0.71 14.96
C ASP A 110 14.90 1.60 14.27
N VAL A 111 15.29 2.28 13.18
CA VAL A 111 14.40 3.19 12.45
C VAL A 111 13.32 2.43 11.68
N LEU A 112 13.62 1.24 11.17
CA LEU A 112 12.69 0.39 10.41
C LEU A 112 11.85 -0.53 11.30
N ASN A 113 12.10 -0.56 12.60
CA ASN A 113 11.41 -1.45 13.52
C ASN A 113 9.89 -1.23 13.48
N VAL A 114 9.16 -2.34 13.39
CA VAL A 114 7.71 -2.36 13.40
C VAL A 114 7.23 -3.62 14.11
N ARG A 115 6.10 -3.50 14.82
CA ARG A 115 5.54 -4.62 15.56
C ARG A 115 5.28 -5.80 14.62
N GLU A 116 5.71 -6.99 15.03
CA GLU A 116 5.39 -8.22 14.32
C GLU A 116 3.99 -8.71 14.73
N PRO A 117 3.11 -9.03 13.76
CA PRO A 117 1.85 -9.68 14.07
C PRO A 117 2.08 -11.10 14.59
N SER A 118 1.28 -11.50 15.58
CA SER A 118 1.26 -12.90 16.04
C SER A 118 0.72 -13.85 14.96
N PRO A 119 1.01 -15.17 15.01
CA PRO A 119 0.47 -16.14 14.06
C PRO A 119 -1.07 -16.12 13.94
N ARG A 120 -1.75 -15.85 15.06
CA ARG A 120 -3.22 -15.72 15.10
C ARG A 120 -3.70 -14.46 14.36
N GLU A 121 -2.97 -13.35 14.50
CA GLU A 121 -3.29 -12.13 13.75
C GLU A 121 -3.06 -12.32 12.25
N LEU A 122 -1.97 -12.98 11.86
CA LEU A 122 -1.70 -13.31 10.45
C LEU A 122 -2.80 -14.17 9.84
N GLN A 123 -3.27 -15.20 10.55
CA GLN A 123 -4.39 -16.03 10.10
C GLN A 123 -5.66 -15.20 9.90
N LYS A 124 -5.96 -14.29 10.83
CA LYS A 124 -7.12 -13.39 10.76
C LYS A 124 -7.00 -12.42 9.58
N PHE A 125 -5.84 -11.79 9.37
CA PHE A 125 -5.61 -10.90 8.24
C PHE A 125 -5.73 -11.63 6.91
N ALA A 126 -5.21 -12.86 6.79
CA ALA A 126 -5.38 -13.67 5.58
C ALA A 126 -6.86 -13.97 5.27
N ALA A 127 -7.67 -14.25 6.30
CA ALA A 127 -9.11 -14.43 6.13
C ALA A 127 -9.79 -13.13 5.68
N TRP A 128 -9.44 -12.00 6.30
CA TRP A 128 -9.94 -10.69 5.90
C TRP A 128 -9.54 -10.30 4.47
N ASP A 129 -8.29 -10.55 4.07
CA ASP A 129 -7.78 -10.28 2.73
C ASP A 129 -8.54 -11.09 1.67
N HIS A 130 -8.82 -12.37 1.97
CA HIS A 130 -9.62 -13.24 1.10
C HIS A 130 -11.04 -12.68 0.88
N HIS A 131 -11.73 -12.33 1.96
CA HIS A 131 -13.10 -11.80 1.89
C HIS A 131 -13.15 -10.39 1.29
N LEU A 132 -12.15 -9.55 1.54
CA LEU A 132 -12.04 -8.23 0.91
C LEU A 132 -11.83 -8.38 -0.60
N ALA A 133 -10.98 -9.30 -1.04
CA ALA A 133 -10.77 -9.55 -2.47
C ALA A 133 -12.06 -10.05 -3.15
N ALA A 134 -12.81 -10.94 -2.50
CA ALA A 134 -14.11 -11.40 -2.99
C ALA A 134 -15.13 -10.26 -3.10
N LEU A 135 -15.22 -9.40 -2.07
CA LEU A 135 -16.09 -8.22 -2.08
C LEU A 135 -15.71 -7.25 -3.21
N VAL A 136 -14.42 -6.95 -3.38
CA VAL A 136 -13.95 -6.08 -4.46
C VAL A 136 -14.36 -6.67 -5.81
N ALA A 137 -14.11 -7.97 -6.04
CA ALA A 137 -14.47 -8.64 -7.28
C ALA A 137 -15.98 -8.58 -7.56
N GLU A 138 -16.82 -8.86 -6.57
CA GLU A 138 -18.29 -8.76 -6.68
C GLU A 138 -18.74 -7.34 -7.05
N ARG A 139 -18.19 -6.34 -6.35
CA ARG A 139 -18.55 -4.92 -6.53
C ARG A 139 -18.08 -4.36 -7.88
N THR A 140 -17.08 -4.98 -8.50
CA THR A 140 -16.48 -4.53 -9.77
C THR A 140 -16.81 -5.43 -10.96
N ASP A 141 -17.61 -6.50 -10.78
CA ASP A 141 -17.91 -7.50 -11.82
C ASP A 141 -18.51 -6.90 -13.11
N ARG A 142 -19.22 -5.77 -12.99
CA ARG A 142 -19.84 -5.06 -14.12
C ARG A 142 -18.94 -4.00 -14.77
N LEU A 143 -17.73 -3.81 -14.26
CA LEU A 143 -16.76 -2.84 -14.78
C LEU A 143 -15.78 -3.52 -15.72
N ALA A 144 -15.07 -2.71 -16.51
CA ALA A 144 -13.94 -3.22 -17.28
C ALA A 144 -12.90 -3.81 -16.31
N PRO A 145 -12.30 -4.97 -16.63
CA PRO A 145 -11.31 -5.59 -15.75
C PRO A 145 -10.08 -4.70 -15.63
N VAL A 146 -9.62 -4.50 -14.39
CA VAL A 146 -8.41 -3.72 -14.07
C VAL A 146 -7.45 -4.61 -13.29
N LYS A 147 -6.17 -4.64 -13.69
CA LYS A 147 -5.14 -5.33 -12.90
C LYS A 147 -4.86 -4.56 -11.61
N ILE A 148 -5.00 -5.24 -10.48
CA ILE A 148 -4.80 -4.65 -9.15
C ILE A 148 -3.85 -5.52 -8.31
N ARG A 149 -3.10 -4.85 -7.43
CA ARG A 149 -2.47 -5.44 -6.26
C ARG A 149 -3.49 -5.41 -5.11
N PRO A 150 -3.88 -6.57 -4.56
CA PRO A 150 -4.80 -6.61 -3.42
C PRO A 150 -4.29 -5.79 -2.23
N LEU A 151 -5.21 -5.11 -1.54
CA LEU A 151 -4.94 -4.37 -0.30
C LEU A 151 -4.74 -5.36 0.85
N PRO A 152 -3.57 -5.39 1.51
CA PRO A 152 -3.35 -6.25 2.66
C PRO A 152 -3.86 -5.59 3.94
N THR A 153 -4.84 -6.20 4.60
CA THR A 153 -5.49 -5.69 5.81
C THR A 153 -4.56 -5.64 7.03
N GLU A 154 -3.47 -6.43 7.01
CA GLU A 154 -2.35 -6.33 7.98
C GLU A 154 -1.87 -4.88 8.11
N LEU A 155 -1.74 -4.14 6.99
CA LEU A 155 -1.24 -2.77 7.01
C LEU A 155 -2.11 -1.83 7.84
N VAL A 156 -3.43 -1.95 7.73
CA VAL A 156 -4.37 -1.10 8.47
C VAL A 156 -4.13 -1.23 9.98
N ALA A 157 -3.87 -2.46 10.44
CA ALA A 157 -3.60 -2.73 11.85
C ALA A 157 -2.19 -2.34 12.29
N ILE A 158 -1.16 -2.72 11.52
CA ILE A 158 0.24 -2.58 11.93
C ILE A 158 0.74 -1.14 11.79
N GLU A 159 0.31 -0.43 10.74
CA GLU A 159 0.60 1.01 10.56
C GLU A 159 -0.37 1.91 11.33
N GLN A 160 -1.33 1.32 12.07
CA GLN A 160 -2.33 2.05 12.87
C GLN A 160 -3.09 3.09 12.04
N LEU A 161 -3.47 2.71 10.82
CA LEU A 161 -4.24 3.57 9.93
C LEU A 161 -5.65 3.69 10.46
N THR A 162 -6.19 4.91 10.42
CA THR A 162 -7.61 5.14 10.75
C THR A 162 -8.49 4.64 9.63
N GLU A 163 -7.99 4.73 8.39
CA GLU A 163 -8.61 4.24 7.18
C GLU A 163 -7.53 4.09 6.10
N LEU A 164 -7.66 3.07 5.26
CA LEU A 164 -6.90 2.89 4.03
C LEU A 164 -7.86 2.87 2.85
N TRP A 165 -7.75 3.86 1.99
CA TRP A 165 -8.66 4.05 0.86
C TRP A 165 -8.07 3.49 -0.42
N PHE A 166 -8.80 2.59 -1.10
CA PHE A 166 -8.43 2.06 -2.40
C PHE A 166 -9.34 2.62 -3.48
N ARG A 167 -8.80 3.53 -4.31
CA ARG A 167 -9.49 4.04 -5.50
C ARG A 167 -9.49 2.97 -6.58
N TYR A 168 -10.66 2.67 -7.12
CA TYR A 168 -10.80 1.67 -8.17
C TYR A 168 -11.13 2.36 -9.52
N PRO A 169 -10.30 2.21 -10.57
CA PRO A 169 -10.57 2.79 -11.88
C PRO A 169 -11.92 2.33 -12.45
N GLY A 170 -12.71 3.27 -12.96
CA GLY A 170 -14.06 3.00 -13.46
C GLY A 170 -15.18 3.11 -12.42
N MET A 171 -14.91 3.06 -11.11
CA MET A 171 -15.92 3.33 -10.08
C MET A 171 -16.18 4.82 -9.86
N TYR A 172 -15.21 5.68 -10.23
CA TYR A 172 -15.14 7.09 -9.81
C TYR A 172 -15.33 7.22 -8.30
N GLY A 173 -14.72 6.29 -7.57
CA GLY A 173 -14.91 6.00 -6.16
C GLY A 173 -13.95 4.88 -5.75
N GLY A 174 -14.32 4.05 -4.77
CA GLY A 174 -13.43 3.04 -4.26
C GLY A 174 -13.92 2.34 -3.01
N PHE A 175 -12.97 1.86 -2.23
CA PHE A 175 -13.17 1.08 -1.01
C PHE A 175 -12.40 1.72 0.14
N GLY A 176 -13.10 2.20 1.16
CA GLY A 176 -12.52 2.62 2.43
C GLY A 176 -12.43 1.44 3.38
N VAL A 177 -11.24 1.13 3.86
CA VAL A 177 -10.99 -0.01 4.75
C VAL A 177 -10.52 0.49 6.10
N SER A 178 -11.22 0.13 7.17
CA SER A 178 -10.86 0.52 8.55
C SER A 178 -11.03 -0.65 9.52
N ILE A 179 -10.37 -0.59 10.68
CA ILE A 179 -10.52 -1.60 11.75
C ILE A 179 -11.05 -0.93 13.00
N HIS A 180 -12.21 -1.40 13.48
CA HIS A 180 -12.80 -0.93 14.73
C HIS A 180 -13.20 -2.13 15.61
N LYS A 181 -12.85 -2.08 16.91
CA LYS A 181 -13.17 -3.16 17.88
C LYS A 181 -12.86 -4.57 17.34
N ASN A 182 -11.70 -4.72 16.69
CA ASN A 182 -11.22 -5.98 16.10
C ASN A 182 -12.12 -6.56 15.00
N ARG A 183 -12.81 -5.70 14.24
CA ARG A 183 -13.56 -6.06 13.02
C ARG A 183 -13.11 -5.16 11.89
N LEU A 184 -13.07 -5.71 10.68
CA LEU A 184 -12.77 -4.94 9.48
C LEU A 184 -14.08 -4.37 8.93
N PHE A 185 -14.09 -3.05 8.74
CA PHE A 185 -15.19 -2.32 8.13
C PHE A 185 -14.74 -1.90 6.73
N VAL A 186 -15.60 -2.14 5.75
CA VAL A 186 -15.35 -1.77 4.36
C VAL A 186 -16.51 -0.96 3.84
N GLU A 187 -16.25 0.30 3.50
CA GLU A 187 -17.20 1.16 2.83
C GLU A 187 -16.88 1.17 1.33
N SER A 188 -17.83 0.75 0.50
CA SER A 188 -17.71 0.81 -0.96
C SER A 188 -18.56 1.97 -1.47
N TRP A 189 -17.94 2.84 -2.27
CA TRP A 189 -18.64 3.94 -2.91
C TRP A 189 -18.35 3.98 -4.42
N SER A 190 -19.41 4.09 -5.22
CA SER A 190 -19.33 4.17 -6.68
C SER A 190 -20.30 5.23 -7.19
N ARG A 191 -19.82 6.10 -8.10
CA ARG A 191 -20.65 7.13 -8.74
C ARG A 191 -21.39 6.61 -9.99
N VAL A 192 -20.92 5.50 -10.58
CA VAL A 192 -21.41 4.97 -11.87
C VAL A 192 -22.64 4.08 -11.70
N VAL A 193 -22.86 3.54 -10.50
CA VAL A 193 -24.01 2.69 -10.18
C VAL A 193 -24.92 3.44 -9.18
N ASP A 194 -25.68 4.41 -9.69
CA ASP A 194 -26.72 5.19 -8.97
C ASP A 194 -26.33 5.79 -7.60
N GLY A 195 -25.04 5.97 -7.31
CA GLY A 195 -24.57 6.50 -6.02
C GLY A 195 -24.76 5.53 -4.84
N SER A 196 -24.68 4.21 -5.07
CA SER A 196 -24.88 3.20 -4.02
C SER A 196 -23.67 3.11 -3.07
N GLY A 197 -23.68 3.89 -1.99
CA GLY A 197 -22.79 3.64 -0.84
C GLY A 197 -23.22 2.36 -0.12
N GLN A 198 -22.30 1.44 0.11
CA GLN A 198 -22.55 0.22 0.90
C GLN A 198 -21.49 0.11 2.00
N ALA A 199 -21.91 -0.27 3.20
CA ALA A 199 -21.02 -0.55 4.32
C ALA A 199 -21.09 -2.04 4.64
N HIS A 200 -19.94 -2.66 4.77
CA HIS A 200 -19.79 -4.10 5.01
C HIS A 200 -18.96 -4.34 6.26
N VAL A 201 -19.28 -5.39 6.99
CA VAL A 201 -18.44 -5.89 8.09
C VAL A 201 -17.82 -7.21 7.67
N ILE A 202 -16.50 -7.26 7.57
CA ILE A 202 -15.77 -8.49 7.25
C ILE A 202 -15.36 -9.20 8.55
N THR A 203 -15.69 -10.48 8.61
CA THR A 203 -15.37 -11.42 9.70
C THR A 203 -14.51 -12.56 9.17
N GLU A 204 -14.02 -13.45 10.05
CA GLU A 204 -13.30 -14.66 9.61
C GLU A 204 -14.20 -15.59 8.76
N GLY A 205 -15.52 -15.59 8.98
CA GLY A 205 -16.47 -16.45 8.28
C GLY A 205 -17.12 -15.86 7.02
N GLY A 206 -16.83 -14.61 6.67
CA GLY A 206 -17.45 -13.91 5.53
C GLY A 206 -17.72 -12.43 5.79
N PHE A 207 -18.41 -11.77 4.85
CA PHE A 207 -18.86 -10.38 4.99
C PHE A 207 -20.40 -10.28 5.08
N VAL A 208 -20.89 -9.27 5.80
CA VAL A 208 -22.32 -8.96 6.00
C VAL A 208 -22.56 -7.49 5.72
#